data_AF-A0A3N5QJS9-F1
#
_entry.id   AF-A0A3N5QJS9-F1
#
_cell.length_a   1.000
_cell.length_b   1.000
_cell.length_c   1.000
_cell.angle_alpha   90.00
_cell.angle_beta   90.00
_cell.angle_gamma   90.00
#
_symmetry.space_group_name_H-M   'P 1'
#
loop_
_entity.id
_entity.type
_entity.pdbx_description
1 polymer ?
#
loop_
_entity_poly.entity_id
_entity_poly.type
_entity_poly.pdbx_seq_one_letter_code
_entity_poly.pdbx_strand_id
1 'polypeptide(L)'
;MEKIVLPDIKDLHILDVYLSNGGFTAAKKAFEQTTDDIIDQVKKSGLRGRGGAAFSAGLKWSFMPKTTSKPKYLCINGDESEPGSFKDRQIFEYNPHQLIEGILITCYAIGAKTAYVYIRGEYHKWIKLFNKALSDAYEKGYVGENMKQTFGTDFFCDIFVHKGAGAYICGEESSLMNSLEGKRGYPRVKPPFPAQNGLWGCPTTINNVETIANIPPIINKGWEWFSAIGEPKHPGTILYGLSGHINNPGVYELPSGTLLTDLIYKYGGGIPGNKKILCIIPGGSSMPPLRGDQIE
;
A
#
# COMPACT_ATOMS: atom_id res chain seq x y z
N MET A 1 -6.61 19.86 -4.82
CA MET A 1 -5.42 18.99 -4.89
C MET A 1 -5.89 17.63 -5.38
N GLU A 2 -5.13 17.00 -6.26
CA GLU A 2 -5.51 15.73 -6.86
C GLU A 2 -5.24 14.57 -5.89
N LYS A 3 -6.28 13.81 -5.54
CA LYS A 3 -6.15 12.58 -4.76
C LYS A 3 -5.54 11.48 -5.64
N ILE A 4 -4.54 10.79 -5.12
CA ILE A 4 -3.72 9.81 -5.83
C ILE A 4 -4.29 8.40 -5.65
N VAL A 5 -4.63 8.03 -4.42
CA VAL A 5 -5.02 6.66 -4.05
C VAL A 5 -6.54 6.48 -4.00
N LEU A 6 -7.26 7.50 -3.55
CA LEU A 6 -8.72 7.54 -3.46
C LEU A 6 -9.27 8.72 -4.29
N PRO A 7 -9.08 8.73 -5.62
CA PRO A 7 -9.61 9.79 -6.47
C PRO A 7 -11.15 9.84 -6.40
N ASP A 8 -11.71 11.02 -6.61
CA ASP A 8 -13.16 11.28 -6.56
C ASP A 8 -13.86 10.78 -7.86
N ILE A 9 -13.67 9.50 -8.18
CA ILE A 9 -14.27 8.81 -9.32
C ILE A 9 -15.28 7.80 -8.78
N LYS A 10 -16.54 7.97 -9.18
CA LYS A 10 -17.63 7.09 -8.75
C LYS A 10 -17.40 5.66 -9.27
N ASP A 11 -17.64 4.67 -8.42
CA ASP A 11 -17.61 3.25 -8.77
C ASP A 11 -16.26 2.74 -9.32
N LEU A 12 -15.14 3.39 -8.96
CA LEU A 12 -13.79 3.03 -9.45
C LEU A 12 -13.35 1.60 -9.08
N HIS A 13 -14.03 0.96 -8.14
CA HIS A 13 -13.85 -0.45 -7.80
C HIS A 13 -14.37 -1.43 -8.86
N ILE A 14 -15.13 -0.95 -9.85
CA ILE A 14 -15.58 -1.72 -11.01
C ILE A 14 -14.51 -1.64 -12.09
N LEU A 15 -14.07 -2.80 -12.60
CA LEU A 15 -12.97 -2.88 -13.57
C LEU A 15 -13.17 -1.98 -14.79
N ASP A 16 -14.34 -2.01 -15.44
CA ASP A 16 -14.58 -1.21 -16.64
C ASP A 16 -14.47 0.30 -16.37
N VAL A 17 -14.87 0.75 -15.17
CA VAL A 17 -14.71 2.15 -14.74
C VAL A 17 -13.23 2.45 -14.50
N TYR A 18 -12.48 1.54 -13.88
CA TYR A 18 -11.04 1.71 -13.75
C TYR A 18 -10.36 1.84 -15.11
N LEU A 19 -10.69 0.99 -16.07
CA LEU A 19 -10.17 1.01 -17.43
C LEU A 19 -10.49 2.32 -18.17
N SER A 20 -11.74 2.79 -18.11
CA SER A 20 -12.14 4.04 -18.76
C SER A 20 -11.42 5.28 -18.20
N ASN A 21 -10.88 5.17 -16.99
CA ASN A 21 -10.12 6.23 -16.31
C ASN A 21 -8.60 6.00 -16.35
N GLY A 22 -8.11 5.21 -17.31
CA GLY A 22 -6.68 4.99 -17.53
C GLY A 22 -6.07 3.86 -16.69
N GLY A 23 -6.89 2.98 -16.14
CA GLY A 23 -6.43 1.78 -15.43
C GLY A 23 -5.57 0.87 -16.30
N PHE A 24 -4.55 0.24 -15.70
CA PHE A 24 -3.57 -0.64 -16.34
C PHE A 24 -2.64 0.03 -17.37
N THR A 25 -2.77 1.33 -17.60
CA THR A 25 -1.83 2.07 -18.47
C THR A 25 -0.44 2.19 -17.86
N ALA A 26 -0.33 2.25 -16.52
CA ALA A 26 0.95 2.31 -15.84
C ALA A 26 1.66 0.95 -15.90
N ALA A 27 0.91 -0.16 -15.76
CA ALA A 27 1.46 -1.50 -15.97
C ALA A 27 1.99 -1.66 -17.40
N LYS A 28 1.22 -1.25 -18.42
CA LYS A 28 1.67 -1.28 -19.81
C LYS A 28 2.97 -0.48 -20.00
N LYS A 29 3.01 0.76 -19.49
CA LYS A 29 4.19 1.62 -19.55
C LYS A 29 5.38 1.03 -18.78
N ALA A 30 5.14 0.38 -17.64
CA ALA A 30 6.19 -0.25 -16.84
C ALA A 30 6.83 -1.43 -17.57
N PHE A 31 6.05 -2.28 -18.24
CA PHE A 31 6.58 -3.47 -18.92
C PHE A 31 7.42 -3.15 -20.17
N GLU A 32 7.37 -1.91 -20.66
CA GLU A 32 8.22 -1.39 -21.73
C GLU A 32 9.57 -0.83 -21.21
N GLN A 33 9.76 -0.78 -19.89
CA GLN A 33 10.95 -0.22 -19.23
C GLN A 33 11.80 -1.32 -18.59
N THR A 34 13.07 -1.02 -18.32
CA THR A 34 13.89 -1.96 -17.55
C THR A 34 13.47 -1.98 -16.08
N THR A 35 13.70 -3.10 -15.40
CA THR A 35 13.41 -3.22 -13.96
C THR A 35 14.19 -2.21 -13.12
N ASP A 36 15.44 -1.91 -13.51
CA ASP A 36 16.28 -0.93 -12.83
C ASP A 36 15.72 0.50 -13.00
N ASP A 37 15.18 0.85 -14.17
CA ASP A 37 14.56 2.17 -14.40
C ASP A 37 13.30 2.38 -13.53
N ILE A 38 12.50 1.33 -13.33
CA ILE A 38 11.32 1.40 -12.46
C ILE A 38 11.75 1.58 -11.00
N ILE A 39 12.74 0.81 -10.53
CA ILE A 39 13.27 0.93 -9.16
C ILE A 39 13.84 2.35 -8.96
N ASP A 40 14.57 2.88 -9.93
CA ASP A 40 15.15 4.22 -9.86
C ASP A 40 14.08 5.32 -9.85
N GLN A 41 13.04 5.23 -10.67
CA GLN A 41 11.90 6.16 -10.62
C GLN A 41 11.21 6.16 -9.26
N VAL A 42 10.91 4.98 -8.71
CA VAL A 42 10.26 4.89 -7.39
C VAL A 42 11.21 5.40 -6.30
N LYS A 43 12.52 5.18 -6.42
CA LYS A 43 13.51 5.74 -5.50
C LYS A 43 13.58 7.27 -5.58
N LYS A 44 13.65 7.83 -6.79
CA LYS A 44 13.68 9.28 -7.05
C LYS A 44 12.39 9.99 -6.66
N SER A 45 11.25 9.31 -6.76
CA SER A 45 9.95 9.85 -6.31
C SER A 45 9.96 10.21 -4.82
N GLY A 46 10.86 9.62 -4.04
CA GLY A 46 10.93 9.78 -2.59
C GLY A 46 9.81 9.05 -1.85
N LEU A 47 9.04 8.18 -2.50
CA LEU A 47 7.99 7.38 -1.86
C LEU A 47 8.55 6.61 -0.64
N ARG A 48 7.97 6.90 0.52
CA ARG A 48 8.24 6.23 1.79
C ARG A 48 7.13 5.26 2.14
N GLY A 49 7.48 4.15 2.77
CA GLY A 49 6.55 3.12 3.22
C GLY A 49 5.44 3.71 4.11
N ARG A 50 4.20 3.52 3.68
CA ARG A 50 2.96 4.01 4.32
C ARG A 50 2.42 3.09 5.43
N GLY A 51 3.25 2.14 5.88
CA GLY A 51 2.95 1.27 7.03
C GLY A 51 3.50 1.78 8.37
N GLY A 52 4.01 3.01 8.44
CA GLY A 52 4.48 3.65 9.67
C GLY A 52 6.01 3.88 9.72
N ALA A 53 6.83 2.89 9.38
CA ALA A 53 8.29 3.00 9.47
C ALA A 53 8.94 3.97 8.46
N ALA A 54 8.20 4.43 7.45
CA ALA A 54 8.62 5.44 6.47
C ALA A 54 9.97 5.16 5.75
N PHE A 55 10.34 3.88 5.59
CA PHE A 55 11.52 3.48 4.83
C PHE A 55 11.30 3.71 3.32
N SER A 56 12.35 4.10 2.59
CA SER A 56 12.25 4.36 1.14
C SER A 56 11.81 3.10 0.39
N ALA A 57 10.72 3.18 -0.38
CA ALA A 57 10.16 2.05 -1.12
C ALA A 57 11.14 1.58 -2.22
N GLY A 58 11.62 2.49 -3.06
CA GLY A 58 12.58 2.16 -4.12
C GLY A 58 13.92 1.63 -3.58
N LEU A 59 14.41 2.18 -2.45
CA LEU A 59 15.60 1.62 -1.80
C LEU A 59 15.35 0.19 -1.30
N LYS A 60 14.18 -0.09 -0.71
CA LYS A 60 13.80 -1.45 -0.27
C LYS A 60 13.84 -2.44 -1.43
N TRP A 61 13.32 -2.04 -2.58
CA TRP A 61 13.30 -2.89 -3.78
C TRP A 61 14.69 -3.18 -4.31
N SER A 62 15.63 -2.22 -4.21
CA SER A 62 17.03 -2.42 -4.62
C SER A 62 17.78 -3.48 -3.81
N PHE A 63 17.25 -3.92 -2.66
CA PHE A 63 17.83 -5.00 -1.86
C PHE A 63 17.49 -6.39 -2.39
N MET A 64 16.51 -6.51 -3.29
CA MET A 64 16.18 -7.79 -3.91
C MET A 64 17.34 -8.25 -4.79
N PRO A 65 17.76 -9.53 -4.69
CA PRO A 65 18.90 -10.02 -5.45
C PRO A 65 18.59 -9.96 -6.94
N LYS A 66 19.50 -9.40 -7.75
CA LYS A 66 19.34 -9.35 -9.21
C LYS A 66 19.26 -10.76 -9.80
N THR A 67 20.15 -11.64 -9.35
CA THR A 67 20.21 -13.05 -9.77
C THR A 67 20.01 -13.99 -8.58
N THR A 68 19.16 -14.99 -8.75
CA THR A 68 18.94 -16.06 -7.77
C THR A 68 18.27 -17.24 -8.46
N SER A 69 18.54 -18.46 -7.98
CA SER A 69 17.81 -19.68 -8.40
C SER A 69 16.49 -19.86 -7.65
N LYS A 70 16.27 -19.08 -6.57
CA LYS A 70 15.04 -19.15 -5.78
C LYS A 70 13.95 -18.27 -6.41
N PRO A 71 12.67 -18.64 -6.25
CA PRO A 71 11.59 -17.71 -6.57
C PRO A 71 11.70 -16.45 -5.70
N LYS A 72 11.14 -15.34 -6.20
CA LYS A 72 11.04 -14.08 -5.46
C LYS A 72 9.58 -13.80 -5.18
N TYR A 73 9.30 -13.24 -4.02
CA TYR A 73 7.93 -12.93 -3.59
C TYR A 73 7.74 -11.46 -3.29
N LEU A 74 6.56 -10.96 -3.62
CA LEU A 74 6.03 -9.72 -3.07
C LEU A 74 4.99 -10.08 -2.00
N CYS A 75 5.00 -9.38 -0.88
CA CYS A 75 3.96 -9.47 0.12
C CYS A 75 3.36 -8.09 0.38
N ILE A 76 2.04 -8.00 0.25
CA ILE A 76 1.27 -6.82 0.60
C ILE A 76 0.74 -6.99 2.01
N ASN A 77 1.15 -6.08 2.89
CA ASN A 77 0.70 -6.04 4.27
C ASN A 77 -0.56 -5.18 4.40
N GLY A 78 -1.71 -5.86 4.43
CA GLY A 78 -3.04 -5.30 4.73
C GLY A 78 -3.60 -5.81 6.05
N ASP A 79 -2.75 -6.07 7.05
CA ASP A 79 -3.21 -6.47 8.39
C ASP A 79 -3.93 -5.33 9.12
N GLU A 80 -3.56 -4.05 8.87
CA GLU A 80 -4.21 -2.83 9.40
C GLU A 80 -4.88 -3.00 10.79
N SER A 81 -4.12 -3.56 11.74
CA SER A 81 -4.62 -3.90 13.07
C SER A 81 -4.29 -2.81 14.11
N GLU A 82 -3.51 -1.80 13.73
CA GLU A 82 -3.21 -0.62 14.54
C GLU A 82 -4.50 0.13 14.91
N PRO A 83 -4.82 0.27 16.21
CA PRO A 83 -6.00 1.02 16.65
C PRO A 83 -6.04 2.45 16.09
N GLY A 84 -7.18 2.83 15.54
CA GLY A 84 -7.38 4.13 14.88
C GLY A 84 -7.00 4.15 13.40
N SER A 85 -6.39 3.08 12.86
CA SER A 85 -6.12 2.94 11.43
C SER A 85 -7.25 2.21 10.70
N PHE A 86 -7.71 2.80 9.60
CA PHE A 86 -8.80 2.28 8.76
C PHE A 86 -8.75 2.85 7.33
N LYS A 87 -7.54 3.18 6.87
CA LYS A 87 -7.17 3.76 5.58
C LYS A 87 -7.01 2.69 4.49
N ASP A 88 -6.34 1.57 4.77
CA ASP A 88 -6.03 0.53 3.80
C ASP A 88 -7.30 -0.17 3.33
N ARG A 89 -8.27 -0.36 4.24
CA ARG A 89 -9.59 -0.89 3.88
C ARG A 89 -10.32 -0.04 2.84
N GLN A 90 -10.06 1.27 2.79
CA GLN A 90 -10.65 2.14 1.76
C GLN A 90 -10.14 1.77 0.37
N ILE A 91 -8.87 1.35 0.25
CA ILE A 91 -8.28 0.94 -1.03
C ILE A 91 -8.93 -0.36 -1.50
N PHE A 92 -9.09 -1.35 -0.62
CA PHE A 92 -9.79 -2.60 -0.96
C PHE A 92 -11.25 -2.38 -1.39
N GLU A 93 -11.90 -1.34 -0.87
CA GLU A 93 -13.31 -1.06 -1.13
C GLU A 93 -13.54 -0.18 -2.36
N TYR A 94 -12.74 0.86 -2.55
CA TYR A 94 -13.00 1.91 -3.53
C TYR A 94 -12.02 1.94 -4.70
N ASN A 95 -10.79 1.43 -4.54
CA ASN A 95 -9.79 1.42 -5.61
C ASN A 95 -8.91 0.14 -5.62
N PRO A 96 -9.51 -1.07 -5.61
CA PRO A 96 -8.77 -2.33 -5.56
C PRO A 96 -7.93 -2.58 -6.83
N HIS A 97 -8.37 -2.09 -8.00
CA HIS A 97 -7.65 -2.32 -9.25
C HIS A 97 -6.33 -1.53 -9.33
N GLN A 98 -6.25 -0.33 -8.75
CA GLN A 98 -4.97 0.39 -8.63
C GLN A 98 -3.97 -0.33 -7.73
N LEU A 99 -4.45 -0.98 -6.66
CA LEU A 99 -3.60 -1.84 -5.85
C LEU A 99 -3.10 -3.05 -6.66
N ILE A 100 -3.98 -3.71 -7.42
CA ILE A 100 -3.62 -4.84 -8.30
C ILE A 100 -2.57 -4.40 -9.33
N GLU A 101 -2.79 -3.28 -10.01
CA GLU A 101 -1.83 -2.72 -10.96
C GLU A 101 -0.47 -2.42 -10.30
N GLY A 102 -0.49 -1.81 -9.12
CA GLY A 102 0.72 -1.55 -8.34
C GLY A 102 1.47 -2.83 -7.96
N ILE A 103 0.75 -3.91 -7.63
CA ILE A 103 1.33 -5.24 -7.35
C ILE A 103 2.05 -5.76 -8.59
N LEU A 104 1.42 -5.70 -9.77
CA LEU A 104 2.01 -6.18 -11.03
C LEU A 104 3.31 -5.44 -11.38
N ILE A 105 3.28 -4.09 -11.31
CA ILE A 105 4.46 -3.25 -11.57
C ILE A 105 5.58 -3.58 -10.59
N THR A 106 5.25 -3.70 -9.31
CA THR A 106 6.23 -3.99 -8.26
C THR A 106 6.85 -5.37 -8.46
N CYS A 107 6.03 -6.39 -8.75
CA CYS A 107 6.49 -7.74 -9.04
C CYS A 107 7.43 -7.77 -10.24
N TYR A 108 7.09 -7.07 -11.32
CA TYR A 108 7.96 -6.94 -12.49
C TYR A 108 9.31 -6.30 -12.10
N ALA A 109 9.27 -5.17 -11.40
CA ALA A 109 10.48 -4.45 -10.97
C ALA A 109 11.41 -5.30 -10.10
N ILE A 110 10.88 -6.12 -9.19
CA ILE A 110 11.71 -6.96 -8.32
C ILE A 110 12.01 -8.35 -8.91
N GLY A 111 11.43 -8.69 -10.06
CA GLY A 111 11.52 -10.01 -10.70
C GLY A 111 10.76 -11.11 -9.96
N ALA A 112 9.67 -10.78 -9.26
CA ALA A 112 8.75 -11.73 -8.65
C ALA A 112 7.64 -12.10 -9.63
N LYS A 113 7.20 -13.37 -9.60
CA LYS A 113 6.02 -13.85 -10.35
C LYS A 113 4.84 -14.20 -9.44
N THR A 114 4.99 -13.96 -8.14
CA THR A 114 3.98 -14.31 -7.15
C THR A 114 3.91 -13.24 -6.08
N ALA A 115 2.70 -12.75 -5.84
CA ALA A 115 2.37 -11.82 -4.78
C ALA A 115 1.39 -12.45 -3.78
N TYR A 116 1.59 -12.19 -2.49
CA TYR A 116 0.65 -12.52 -1.44
C TYR A 116 0.06 -11.24 -0.88
N VAL A 117 -1.27 -11.12 -0.84
CA VAL A 117 -1.99 -10.04 -0.18
C VAL A 117 -2.50 -10.58 1.15
N TYR A 118 -1.79 -10.26 2.23
CA TYR A 118 -2.20 -10.64 3.58
C TYR A 118 -3.20 -9.63 4.12
N ILE A 119 -4.43 -10.05 4.36
CA ILE A 119 -5.51 -9.19 4.87
C ILE A 119 -5.99 -9.76 6.19
N ARG A 120 -6.12 -8.93 7.22
CA ARG A 120 -6.60 -9.36 8.54
C ARG A 120 -7.94 -10.10 8.49
N GLY A 121 -8.13 -11.03 9.41
CA GLY A 121 -9.29 -11.93 9.43
C GLY A 121 -10.63 -11.22 9.61
N GLU A 122 -10.64 -10.09 10.31
CA GLU A 122 -11.80 -9.26 10.61
C GLU A 122 -12.30 -8.49 9.39
N TYR A 123 -11.46 -8.33 8.37
CA TYR A 123 -11.82 -7.64 7.14
C TYR A 123 -12.56 -8.55 6.14
N HIS A 124 -13.46 -9.40 6.63
CA HIS A 124 -14.16 -10.38 5.79
C HIS A 124 -14.90 -9.75 4.59
N LYS A 125 -15.53 -8.58 4.78
CA LYS A 125 -16.15 -7.81 3.68
C LYS A 125 -15.10 -7.38 2.64
N TRP A 126 -14.01 -6.75 3.06
CA TRP A 126 -12.97 -6.23 2.16
C TRP A 126 -12.20 -7.34 1.45
N ILE A 127 -12.01 -8.50 2.09
CA ILE A 127 -11.48 -9.70 1.44
C ILE A 127 -12.39 -10.14 0.29
N LYS A 128 -13.71 -10.13 0.46
CA LYS A 128 -14.65 -10.47 -0.62
C LYS A 128 -14.60 -9.46 -1.75
N LEU A 129 -14.58 -8.17 -1.44
CA LEU A 129 -14.48 -7.09 -2.43
C LEU A 129 -13.19 -7.19 -3.24
N PHE A 130 -12.06 -7.36 -2.57
CA PHE A 130 -10.77 -7.48 -3.25
C PHE A 130 -10.67 -8.76 -4.09
N ASN A 131 -11.17 -9.90 -3.60
CA ASN A 131 -11.22 -11.13 -4.41
C ASN A 131 -12.12 -10.99 -5.64
N LYS A 132 -13.23 -10.23 -5.56
CA LYS A 132 -14.07 -9.96 -6.73
C LYS A 132 -13.31 -9.14 -7.77
N ALA A 133 -12.68 -8.04 -7.35
CA ALA A 133 -11.85 -7.21 -8.25
C ALA A 133 -10.67 -8.01 -8.85
N LEU A 134 -10.07 -8.90 -8.07
CA LEU A 134 -9.02 -9.78 -8.54
C LEU A 134 -9.53 -10.80 -9.56
N SER A 135 -10.68 -11.43 -9.31
CA SER A 135 -11.35 -12.33 -10.27
C SER A 135 -11.61 -11.62 -11.60
N ASP A 136 -12.17 -10.41 -11.55
CA ASP A 136 -12.45 -9.61 -12.75
C ASP A 136 -11.17 -9.32 -13.55
N ALA A 137 -10.08 -9.02 -12.85
CA ALA A 137 -8.78 -8.78 -13.48
C ALA A 137 -8.18 -10.05 -14.09
N TYR A 138 -8.34 -11.22 -13.46
CA TYR A 138 -7.95 -12.52 -14.03
C TYR A 138 -8.79 -12.87 -15.27
N GLU A 139 -10.12 -12.74 -15.18
CA GLU A 139 -11.06 -13.05 -16.27
C GLU A 139 -10.82 -12.19 -17.51
N LYS A 140 -10.44 -10.93 -17.33
CA LYS A 140 -10.09 -10.01 -18.42
C LYS A 140 -8.62 -10.07 -18.85
N GLY A 141 -7.81 -10.96 -18.26
CA GLY A 141 -6.42 -11.18 -18.64
C GLY A 141 -5.46 -10.06 -18.21
N TYR A 142 -5.79 -9.28 -17.19
CA TYR A 142 -4.88 -8.29 -16.58
C TYR A 142 -3.94 -8.91 -15.53
N VAL A 143 -4.24 -10.11 -15.03
CA VAL A 143 -3.44 -10.85 -14.05
C VAL A 143 -3.25 -12.30 -14.53
N GLY A 144 -2.14 -12.94 -14.15
CA GLY A 144 -1.83 -14.33 -14.52
C GLY A 144 -1.29 -14.47 -15.95
N GLU A 145 -1.27 -15.71 -16.47
CA GLU A 145 -0.64 -16.04 -17.76
C GLU A 145 -1.29 -15.34 -18.97
N ASN A 146 -2.58 -14.99 -18.87
CA ASN A 146 -3.32 -14.28 -19.91
C ASN A 146 -2.84 -12.83 -20.11
N MET A 147 -1.96 -12.31 -19.24
CA MET A 147 -1.33 -10.99 -19.40
C MET A 147 -0.64 -10.82 -20.75
N LYS A 148 -0.15 -11.90 -21.38
CA LYS A 148 0.43 -11.84 -22.72
C LYS A 148 -0.54 -11.30 -23.77
N GLN A 149 -1.83 -11.60 -23.66
CA GLN A 149 -2.84 -11.15 -24.63
C GLN A 149 -3.16 -9.66 -24.43
N THR A 150 -3.17 -9.21 -23.19
CA THR A 150 -3.57 -7.84 -22.82
C THR A 150 -2.42 -6.84 -22.93
N PHE A 151 -1.21 -7.26 -22.56
CA PHE A 151 -0.03 -6.39 -22.48
C PHE A 151 1.05 -6.71 -23.53
N GLY A 152 0.97 -7.85 -24.22
CA GLY A 152 2.00 -8.24 -25.19
C GLY A 152 3.35 -8.64 -24.56
N THR A 153 3.36 -9.03 -23.28
CA THR A 153 4.58 -9.38 -22.52
C THR A 153 4.59 -10.85 -22.12
N ASP A 154 5.78 -11.44 -22.01
CA ASP A 154 5.96 -12.79 -21.45
C ASP A 154 6.04 -12.77 -19.90
N PHE A 155 6.06 -11.58 -19.29
CA PHE A 155 5.94 -11.46 -17.84
C PHE A 155 4.50 -11.76 -17.39
N PHE A 156 4.38 -12.54 -16.32
CA PHE A 156 3.13 -12.77 -15.63
C PHE A 156 3.36 -12.74 -14.12
N CYS A 157 2.29 -12.47 -13.38
CA CYS A 157 2.27 -12.52 -11.93
C CYS A 157 0.96 -13.11 -11.44
N ASP A 158 1.05 -14.05 -10.51
CA ASP A 158 -0.08 -14.54 -9.74
C ASP A 158 -0.22 -13.81 -8.42
N ILE A 159 -1.47 -13.55 -8.00
CA ILE A 159 -1.78 -12.83 -6.78
C ILE A 159 -2.67 -13.71 -5.91
N PHE A 160 -2.22 -14.00 -4.69
CA PHE A 160 -2.94 -14.83 -3.73
C PHE A 160 -3.39 -14.00 -2.53
N VAL A 161 -4.67 -14.06 -2.19
CA VAL A 161 -5.19 -13.43 -0.97
C VAL A 161 -5.08 -14.39 0.19
N HIS A 162 -4.37 -14.00 1.24
CA HIS A 162 -4.26 -14.77 2.47
C HIS A 162 -4.99 -14.07 3.61
N LYS A 163 -5.95 -14.77 4.22
CA LYS A 163 -6.72 -14.27 5.36
C LYS A 163 -5.95 -14.49 6.67
N GLY A 164 -5.76 -13.42 7.45
CA GLY A 164 -5.17 -13.48 8.79
C GLY A 164 -6.13 -14.10 9.83
N ALA A 165 -5.59 -14.38 11.02
CA ALA A 165 -6.29 -15.11 12.08
C ALA A 165 -6.45 -14.31 13.39
N GLY A 166 -6.53 -12.97 13.31
CA GLY A 166 -6.85 -12.11 14.46
C GLY A 166 -5.66 -11.84 15.39
N ALA A 167 -4.45 -11.69 14.84
CA ALA A 167 -3.23 -11.45 15.60
C ALA A 167 -2.60 -10.11 15.19
N TYR A 168 -2.70 -9.08 16.04
CA TYR A 168 -2.11 -7.76 15.83
C TYR A 168 -0.61 -7.81 15.46
N ILE A 169 0.14 -8.73 16.08
CA ILE A 169 1.57 -8.89 15.80
C ILE A 169 1.86 -9.29 14.35
N CYS A 170 0.91 -9.89 13.63
CA CYS A 170 1.06 -10.21 12.21
C CYS A 170 1.06 -8.97 11.31
N GLY A 171 0.80 -7.78 11.83
CA GLY A 171 1.12 -6.52 11.15
C GLY A 171 2.62 -6.24 11.06
N GLU A 172 3.46 -6.86 11.92
CA GLU A 172 4.91 -6.80 11.78
C GLU A 172 5.36 -7.72 10.62
N GLU A 173 6.27 -7.21 9.77
CA GLU A 173 6.58 -7.84 8.49
C GLU A 173 7.09 -9.29 8.59
N SER A 174 7.87 -9.64 9.61
CA SER A 174 8.39 -11.00 9.76
C SER A 174 7.42 -11.97 10.43
N SER A 175 6.58 -11.45 11.31
CA SER A 175 5.46 -12.17 11.91
C SER A 175 4.40 -12.51 10.85
N LEU A 176 4.13 -11.57 9.94
CA LEU A 176 3.30 -11.78 8.76
C LEU A 176 3.82 -12.95 7.92
N MET A 177 5.14 -12.99 7.63
CA MET A 177 5.74 -14.10 6.90
C MET A 177 5.55 -15.44 7.61
N ASN A 178 5.74 -15.48 8.93
CA ASN A 178 5.47 -16.71 9.69
C ASN A 178 3.99 -17.12 9.61
N SER A 179 3.06 -16.17 9.66
CA SER A 179 1.64 -16.46 9.48
C SER A 179 1.33 -17.01 8.08
N LEU A 180 1.92 -16.46 7.02
CA LEU A 180 1.79 -16.96 5.64
C LEU A 180 2.35 -18.37 5.48
N GLU A 181 3.41 -18.70 6.21
CA GLU A 181 4.02 -20.03 6.21
C GLU A 181 3.27 -21.05 7.09
N GLY A 182 2.12 -20.70 7.66
CA GLY A 182 1.34 -21.56 8.55
C GLY A 182 1.94 -21.75 9.94
N LYS A 183 2.90 -20.88 10.33
CA LYS A 183 3.52 -20.88 11.66
C LYS A 183 2.80 -19.88 12.57
N ARG A 184 3.12 -19.94 13.86
CA ARG A 184 2.74 -18.89 14.83
C ARG A 184 3.40 -17.57 14.41
N GLY A 185 2.66 -16.46 14.48
CA GLY A 185 3.12 -15.11 14.10
C GLY A 185 4.14 -14.49 15.06
N TYR A 186 5.14 -15.25 15.49
CA TYR A 186 6.25 -14.70 16.26
C TYR A 186 7.23 -13.97 15.33
N PRO A 187 7.71 -12.77 15.67
CA PRO A 187 8.70 -12.07 14.85
C PRO A 187 9.98 -12.90 14.69
N ARG A 188 10.64 -12.74 13.54
CA ARG A 188 11.97 -13.31 13.29
C ARG A 188 13.05 -12.33 13.75
N VAL A 189 14.12 -12.86 14.31
CA VAL A 189 15.34 -12.07 14.57
C VAL A 189 15.95 -11.66 13.22
N LYS A 190 16.33 -10.39 13.10
CA LYS A 190 17.03 -9.83 11.94
C LYS A 190 18.48 -9.52 12.37
N PRO A 191 19.52 -9.84 11.57
CA PRO A 191 19.51 -10.51 10.27
C PRO A 191 19.21 -12.03 10.35
N PRO A 192 18.81 -12.68 9.22
CA PRO A 192 18.73 -12.14 7.86
C PRO A 192 17.49 -11.27 7.60
N PHE A 193 17.61 -10.29 6.70
CA PHE A 193 16.47 -9.47 6.28
C PHE A 193 15.61 -10.21 5.23
N PRO A 194 14.32 -9.84 5.08
CA PRO A 194 13.40 -10.53 4.16
C PRO A 194 13.87 -10.55 2.69
N ALA A 195 14.59 -9.52 2.24
CA ALA A 195 15.10 -9.44 0.87
C ALA A 195 16.10 -10.56 0.55
N GLN A 196 16.80 -11.11 1.55
CA GLN A 196 17.70 -12.25 1.40
C GLN A 196 17.04 -13.57 1.83
N ASN A 197 16.24 -13.54 2.90
CA ASN A 197 15.61 -14.73 3.48
C ASN A 197 14.25 -14.36 4.09
N GLY A 198 13.22 -14.39 3.23
CA GLY A 198 11.84 -14.08 3.58
C GLY A 198 10.93 -15.32 3.57
N LEU A 199 9.85 -15.27 2.79
CA LEU A 199 8.87 -16.35 2.67
C LEU A 199 9.54 -17.63 2.16
N TRP A 200 9.39 -18.71 2.93
CA TRP A 200 9.99 -20.03 2.69
C TRP A 200 11.50 -19.96 2.39
N GLY A 201 12.20 -19.03 3.03
CA GLY A 201 13.64 -18.83 2.82
C GLY A 201 14.01 -18.23 1.47
N CYS A 202 13.06 -17.62 0.77
CA CYS A 202 13.22 -16.99 -0.53
C CYS A 202 13.26 -15.46 -0.42
N PRO A 203 13.93 -14.75 -1.35
CA PRO A 203 13.91 -13.29 -1.39
C PRO A 203 12.50 -12.73 -1.41
N THR A 204 12.18 -11.86 -0.46
CA THR A 204 10.84 -11.31 -0.30
C THR A 204 10.89 -9.81 -0.02
N THR A 205 10.10 -9.05 -0.78
CA THR A 205 9.80 -7.66 -0.47
C THR A 205 8.42 -7.57 0.19
N ILE A 206 8.30 -6.75 1.22
CA ILE A 206 7.05 -6.54 1.96
C ILE A 206 6.72 -5.06 1.94
N ASN A 207 5.55 -4.66 1.45
CA ASN A 207 5.09 -3.27 1.43
C ASN A 207 3.64 -3.16 1.91
N ASN A 208 3.29 -2.03 2.51
CA ASN A 208 1.92 -1.74 2.92
C ASN A 208 1.03 -1.45 1.68
N VAL A 209 -0.28 -1.71 1.81
CA VAL A 209 -1.30 -1.48 0.78
C VAL A 209 -1.18 -0.09 0.14
N GLU A 210 -1.19 0.98 0.94
CA GLU A 210 -1.12 2.36 0.44
C GLU A 210 0.22 2.64 -0.27
N THR A 211 1.31 1.99 0.15
CA THR A 211 2.60 2.16 -0.54
C THR A 211 2.52 1.67 -1.98
N ILE A 212 1.91 0.50 -2.18
CA ILE A 212 1.81 -0.11 -3.51
C ILE A 212 0.75 0.59 -4.37
N ALA A 213 -0.34 1.08 -3.77
CA ALA A 213 -1.35 1.85 -4.49
C ALA A 213 -0.82 3.19 -5.05
N ASN A 214 0.29 3.72 -4.53
CA ASN A 214 0.95 4.92 -5.08
C ASN A 214 1.80 4.64 -6.32
N ILE A 215 2.10 3.37 -6.64
CA ILE A 215 3.02 3.01 -7.73
C ILE A 215 2.46 3.36 -9.12
N PRO A 216 1.21 3.02 -9.48
CA PRO A 216 0.71 3.31 -10.83
C PRO A 216 0.75 4.80 -11.19
N PRO A 217 0.30 5.73 -10.31
CA PRO A 217 0.41 7.17 -10.59
C PRO A 217 1.85 7.66 -10.75
N ILE A 218 2.81 7.14 -9.97
CA ILE A 218 4.23 7.48 -10.11
C ILE A 218 4.75 7.10 -11.51
N ILE A 219 4.42 5.89 -11.99
CA ILE A 219 4.87 5.44 -13.31
C ILE A 219 4.21 6.24 -14.43
N ASN A 220 2.91 6.53 -14.32
CA ASN A 220 2.20 7.27 -15.36
C ASN A 220 2.69 8.72 -15.47
N LYS A 221 2.77 9.43 -14.34
CA LYS A 221 3.01 10.87 -14.30
C LYS A 221 4.48 11.26 -14.10
N GLY A 222 5.34 10.30 -13.78
CA GLY A 222 6.76 10.53 -13.51
C GLY A 222 7.06 10.79 -12.03
N TRP A 223 8.32 10.58 -11.67
CA TRP A 223 8.78 10.70 -10.29
C TRP A 223 8.84 12.17 -9.84
N GLU A 224 9.13 13.09 -10.76
CA GLU A 224 9.20 14.54 -10.53
C GLU A 224 7.84 15.05 -10.03
N TRP A 225 6.76 14.63 -10.70
CA TRP A 225 5.39 14.97 -10.32
C TRP A 225 5.09 14.54 -8.89
N PHE A 226 5.42 13.30 -8.53
CA PHE A 226 5.14 12.78 -7.18
C PHE A 226 6.00 13.49 -6.12
N SER A 227 7.28 13.73 -6.41
CA SER A 227 8.22 14.39 -5.49
C SER A 227 7.87 15.83 -5.16
N ALA A 228 7.08 16.49 -6.02
CA ALA A 228 6.62 17.86 -5.84
C ALA A 228 5.39 17.98 -4.92
N ILE A 229 4.81 16.86 -4.46
CA ILE A 229 3.60 16.85 -3.64
C ILE A 229 3.97 16.71 -2.16
N GLY A 230 3.45 17.61 -1.32
CA GLY A 230 3.59 17.53 0.13
C GLY A 230 4.98 17.91 0.64
N GLU A 231 5.36 17.35 1.78
CA GLU A 231 6.64 17.60 2.45
C GLU A 231 7.82 17.02 1.65
N PRO A 232 8.83 17.84 1.27
CA PRO A 232 9.97 17.40 0.45
C PRO A 232 10.71 16.16 0.98
N LYS A 233 10.78 15.96 2.31
CA LYS A 233 11.43 14.78 2.91
C LYS A 233 10.55 13.53 2.93
N HIS A 234 9.25 13.68 2.70
CA HIS A 234 8.25 12.62 2.70
C HIS A 234 7.20 12.90 1.60
N PRO A 235 7.57 12.92 0.31
CA PRO A 235 6.66 13.37 -0.73
C PRO A 235 5.45 12.45 -0.92
N GLY A 236 4.47 12.99 -1.65
CA GLY A 236 3.20 12.37 -1.98
C GLY A 236 2.08 12.67 -0.99
N THR A 237 0.94 12.05 -1.23
CA THR A 237 -0.20 12.08 -0.29
C THR A 237 -0.07 11.01 0.79
N ILE A 238 -0.84 11.19 1.85
CA ILE A 238 -1.05 10.24 2.94
C ILE A 238 -2.56 10.11 3.17
N LEU A 239 -3.03 8.89 3.41
CA LEU A 239 -4.38 8.64 3.91
C LEU A 239 -4.44 8.85 5.43
N TYR A 240 -4.99 9.98 5.87
CA TYR A 240 -5.18 10.32 7.27
C TYR A 240 -6.51 9.77 7.79
N GLY A 241 -6.46 8.85 8.77
CA GLY A 241 -7.63 8.34 9.47
C GLY A 241 -7.97 9.19 10.70
N LEU A 242 -9.06 9.96 10.64
CA LEU A 242 -9.55 10.77 11.75
C LEU A 242 -10.63 9.99 12.50
N SER A 243 -10.38 9.65 13.76
CA SER A 243 -11.30 8.90 14.62
C SER A 243 -11.31 9.45 16.05
N GLY A 244 -12.20 8.89 16.88
CA GLY A 244 -12.38 9.34 18.27
C GLY A 244 -13.34 10.53 18.38
N HIS A 245 -13.03 11.47 19.27
CA HIS A 245 -13.89 12.62 19.55
C HIS A 245 -13.66 13.76 18.53
N ILE A 246 -14.14 13.58 17.32
CA ILE A 246 -14.06 14.54 16.21
C ILE A 246 -15.41 14.63 15.49
N ASN A 247 -15.80 15.80 15.00
CA ASN A 247 -17.12 16.01 14.40
C ASN A 247 -17.31 15.26 13.06
N ASN A 248 -16.27 15.25 12.22
CA ASN A 248 -16.28 14.61 10.90
C ASN A 248 -15.23 13.49 10.83
N PRO A 249 -15.45 12.34 11.49
CA PRO A 249 -14.54 11.21 11.40
C PRO A 249 -14.53 10.64 9.98
N GLY A 250 -13.37 10.16 9.51
CA GLY A 250 -13.23 9.68 8.13
C GLY A 250 -11.79 9.49 7.72
N VAL A 251 -11.60 9.03 6.48
CA VAL A 251 -10.28 8.96 5.83
C VAL A 251 -10.16 10.11 4.84
N TYR A 252 -9.08 10.88 4.98
CA TYR A 252 -8.80 12.03 4.13
C TYR A 252 -7.46 11.83 3.44
N GLU A 253 -7.46 11.84 2.11
CA GLU A 253 -6.22 11.86 1.35
C GLU A 253 -5.72 13.30 1.20
N LEU A 254 -4.60 13.60 1.85
CA LEU A 254 -4.03 14.94 1.91
C LEU A 254 -2.52 14.89 1.66
N PRO A 255 -1.85 16.00 1.27
CA PRO A 255 -0.42 15.99 1.05
C PRO A 255 0.25 15.68 2.38
N SER A 256 1.36 14.95 2.34
CA SER A 256 2.21 14.82 3.52
C SER A 256 2.61 16.19 4.06
N GLY A 257 2.86 16.28 5.36
CA GLY A 257 3.14 17.55 6.02
C GLY A 257 1.90 18.42 6.28
N THR A 258 0.69 17.92 5.98
CA THR A 258 -0.55 18.60 6.42
C THR A 258 -0.53 18.74 7.95
N LEU A 259 -0.76 19.97 8.43
CA LEU A 259 -0.72 20.30 9.85
C LEU A 259 -1.79 19.51 10.62
N LEU A 260 -1.43 19.06 11.82
CA LEU A 260 -2.37 18.37 12.71
C LEU A 260 -3.59 19.24 13.04
N THR A 261 -3.38 20.55 13.23
CA THR A 261 -4.45 21.53 13.43
C THR A 261 -5.39 21.63 12.23
N ASP A 262 -4.88 21.61 11.01
CA ASP A 262 -5.70 21.57 9.79
C ASP A 262 -6.52 20.28 9.72
N LEU A 263 -5.90 19.12 9.99
CA LEU A 263 -6.62 17.84 10.08
C LEU A 263 -7.81 17.95 11.04
N ILE A 264 -7.60 18.48 12.23
CA ILE A 264 -8.63 18.55 13.26
C ILE A 264 -9.74 19.55 12.90
N TYR A 265 -9.37 20.79 12.63
CA TYR A 265 -10.33 21.89 12.56
C TYR A 265 -10.88 22.12 11.15
N LYS A 266 -10.03 22.04 10.12
CA LYS A 266 -10.44 22.27 8.73
C LYS A 266 -11.14 21.05 8.13
N TYR A 267 -10.58 19.86 8.33
CA TYR A 267 -11.14 18.63 7.74
C TYR A 267 -12.08 17.91 8.72
N GLY A 268 -11.65 17.72 9.96
CA GLY A 268 -12.39 17.03 11.00
C GLY A 268 -13.53 17.84 11.63
N GLY A 269 -13.67 19.13 11.30
CA GLY A 269 -14.73 20.00 11.82
C GLY A 269 -14.62 20.31 13.32
N GLY A 270 -13.44 20.09 13.93
CA GLY A 270 -13.19 20.34 15.34
C GLY A 270 -13.74 19.28 16.30
N ILE A 271 -13.70 19.60 17.58
CA ILE A 271 -14.05 18.68 18.68
C ILE A 271 -15.54 18.81 19.02
N PRO A 272 -16.26 17.69 19.25
CA PRO A 272 -17.67 17.71 19.65
C PRO A 272 -17.93 18.64 20.84
N GLY A 273 -18.90 19.54 20.67
CA GLY A 273 -19.27 20.54 21.67
C GLY A 273 -18.21 21.62 21.93
N ASN A 274 -17.29 21.85 20.98
CA ASN A 274 -16.21 22.84 21.09
C ASN A 274 -15.34 22.66 22.34
N LYS A 275 -15.19 21.41 22.81
CA LYS A 275 -14.36 21.09 23.97
C LYS A 275 -12.88 21.28 23.65
N LYS A 276 -12.09 21.56 24.68
CA LYS A 276 -10.64 21.58 24.58
C LYS A 276 -10.09 20.18 24.34
N ILE A 277 -9.06 20.09 23.52
CA ILE A 277 -8.31 18.86 23.28
C ILE A 277 -7.47 18.59 24.52
N LEU A 278 -7.66 17.41 25.13
CA LEU A 278 -6.79 16.95 26.20
C LEU A 278 -5.55 16.27 25.62
N CYS A 279 -5.77 15.36 24.67
CA CYS A 279 -4.75 14.47 24.13
C CYS A 279 -5.12 14.00 22.72
N ILE A 280 -4.12 13.76 21.88
CA ILE A 280 -4.22 13.16 20.55
C ILE A 280 -3.16 12.08 20.40
N ILE A 281 -3.50 10.99 19.71
CA ILE A 281 -2.54 9.96 19.32
C ILE A 281 -2.36 10.04 17.80
N PRO A 282 -1.23 10.56 17.28
CA PRO A 282 -1.12 10.96 15.87
C PRO A 282 -0.90 9.80 14.89
N GLY A 283 -0.43 8.64 15.35
CA GLY A 283 0.00 7.55 14.47
C GLY A 283 -0.37 6.16 14.97
N GLY A 284 -1.51 6.03 15.64
CA GLY A 284 -1.94 4.78 16.28
C GLY A 284 -1.37 4.61 17.70
N SER A 285 -1.87 3.62 18.42
CA SER A 285 -1.50 3.29 19.80
C SER A 285 0.00 3.11 20.06
N SER A 286 0.78 2.85 19.00
CA SER A 286 2.24 2.74 19.04
C SER A 286 2.98 4.08 19.16
N MET A 287 2.31 5.21 18.91
CA MET A 287 2.89 6.56 19.05
C MET A 287 2.58 7.19 20.41
N PRO A 288 3.53 7.94 21.02
CA PRO A 288 3.27 8.69 22.23
C PRO A 288 2.10 9.67 22.07
N PRO A 289 1.22 9.80 23.07
CA PRO A 289 0.17 10.80 23.06
C PRO A 289 0.77 12.22 23.07
N LEU A 290 0.23 13.09 22.22
CA LEU A 290 0.47 14.54 22.25
C LEU A 290 -0.59 15.19 23.14
N ARG A 291 -0.15 16.06 24.05
CA ARG A 291 -1.07 16.90 24.82
C ARG A 291 -1.66 17.98 23.92
N GLY A 292 -2.82 18.50 24.30
CA GLY A 292 -3.52 19.52 23.51
C GLY A 292 -2.74 20.80 23.24
N ASP A 293 -1.72 21.12 24.04
CA ASP A 293 -0.79 22.25 23.86
C ASP A 293 0.46 21.90 23.04
N GLN A 294 0.54 20.68 22.49
CA GLN A 294 1.65 20.19 21.65
C GLN A 294 1.20 19.87 20.22
N ILE A 295 0.01 20.34 19.82
CA ILE A 295 -0.62 19.98 18.54
C ILE A 295 -0.24 20.93 17.39
N GLU A 296 0.49 22.00 17.69
CA GLU A 296 1.03 22.98 16.72
C GLU A 296 2.40 22.56 16.20
#